data_AF-A0A8J7BFJ4-F1
#
_entry.id   AF-A0A8J7BFJ4-F1
#
_cell.length_a   1.000
_cell.length_b   1.000
_cell.length_c   1.000
_cell.angle_alpha   90.00
_cell.angle_beta   90.00
_cell.angle_gamma   90.00
#
_symmetry.space_group_name_H-M   'P 1'
#
loop_
_entity.id
_entity.type
_entity.pdbx_description
1 polymer ?
#
loop_
_entity_poly.entity_id
_entity_poly.type
_entity_poly.pdbx_seq_one_letter_code
_entity_poly.pdbx_strand_id
1 'polypeptide(L)'
;MGINDLKARTYELAGVTTTRQLKAKYAAIAQLNLRLKASWKEAIAVLQTNPASNSTPAKAIAELRAEVYTLAQVSTTQQLKTKYEHLRALNFSFKTSWEKALILLSANQQDFRAWLASPPEEYKALFAEIETVSDGFNSKLEKAKQLGQEARAMAISLEQLAEESQEEAEQLRQEAETAHQIAQQANLN
;
A
#
# COMPACT_ATOMS: atom_id res chain seq x y z
N MET A 1 -27.18 7.32 -51.29
CA MET A 1 -27.81 6.65 -50.12
C MET A 1 -29.31 6.86 -50.13
N GLY A 2 -30.03 5.75 -50.29
CA GLY A 2 -31.46 5.64 -50.03
C GLY A 2 -31.78 5.61 -48.53
N ILE A 3 -33.06 5.64 -48.18
CA ILE A 3 -33.51 5.58 -46.77
C ILE A 3 -33.11 4.26 -46.11
N ASN A 4 -33.13 3.16 -46.87
CA ASN A 4 -32.74 1.84 -46.38
C ASN A 4 -31.24 1.78 -46.02
N ASP A 5 -30.37 2.41 -46.82
CA ASP A 5 -28.93 2.47 -46.54
C ASP A 5 -28.65 3.28 -45.26
N LEU A 6 -29.34 4.40 -45.08
CA LEU A 6 -29.20 5.23 -43.89
C LEU A 6 -29.70 4.48 -42.65
N LYS A 7 -30.82 3.77 -42.76
CA LYS A 7 -31.37 2.93 -41.69
C LYS A 7 -30.40 1.83 -41.29
N ALA A 8 -29.85 1.08 -42.25
CA ALA A 8 -28.87 0.03 -42.00
C ALA A 8 -27.61 0.58 -41.30
N ARG A 9 -27.08 1.71 -41.80
CA ARG A 9 -25.92 2.37 -41.20
C ARG A 9 -26.19 2.90 -39.78
N THR A 10 -27.39 3.42 -39.53
CA THR A 10 -27.78 3.89 -38.19
C THR A 10 -27.88 2.74 -37.20
N TYR A 11 -28.39 1.58 -37.64
CA TYR A 11 -28.47 0.35 -36.85
C TYR A 11 -27.11 -0.22 -36.50
N GLU A 12 -26.21 -0.26 -37.47
CA GLU A 12 -24.82 -0.67 -37.30
C GLU A 12 -24.11 0.22 -36.28
N LEU A 13 -24.20 1.55 -36.46
CA LEU A 13 -23.60 2.52 -35.53
C LEU A 13 -24.17 2.42 -34.11
N ALA A 14 -25.45 2.08 -33.97
CA ALA A 14 -26.12 1.96 -32.68
C ALA A 14 -26.01 0.56 -32.04
N GLY A 15 -25.57 -0.46 -32.78
CA GLY A 15 -25.58 -1.86 -32.36
C GLY A 15 -27.00 -2.40 -32.10
N VAL A 16 -27.98 -2.04 -32.94
CA VAL A 16 -29.40 -2.44 -32.79
C VAL A 16 -29.94 -2.95 -34.11
N THR A 17 -30.99 -3.78 -34.07
CA THR A 17 -31.61 -4.34 -35.30
C THR A 17 -32.96 -3.71 -35.61
N THR A 18 -33.52 -2.92 -34.71
CA THR A 18 -34.86 -2.34 -34.85
C THR A 18 -34.92 -0.86 -34.45
N THR A 19 -35.82 -0.11 -35.10
CA THR A 19 -36.11 1.30 -34.77
C THR A 19 -36.59 1.45 -33.33
N ARG A 20 -37.30 0.45 -32.80
CA ARG A 20 -37.78 0.44 -31.41
C ARG A 20 -36.61 0.42 -30.43
N GLN A 21 -35.63 -0.46 -30.64
CA GLN A 21 -34.41 -0.52 -29.84
C GLN A 21 -33.58 0.77 -29.96
N LEU A 22 -33.49 1.32 -31.17
CA LEU A 22 -32.80 2.59 -31.42
C LEU A 22 -33.40 3.74 -30.59
N LYS A 23 -34.73 3.89 -30.60
CA LYS A 23 -35.43 4.94 -29.84
C LYS A 23 -35.37 4.70 -28.33
N ALA A 24 -35.34 3.45 -27.88
CA ALA A 24 -35.18 3.12 -26.46
C ALA A 24 -33.76 3.44 -25.95
N LYS A 25 -32.74 3.22 -26.79
CA LYS A 25 -31.33 3.42 -26.43
C LYS A 25 -30.90 4.89 -26.48
N TYR A 26 -31.50 5.70 -27.35
CA TYR A 26 -31.13 7.09 -27.54
C TYR A 26 -32.37 8.02 -27.47
N ALA A 27 -32.53 8.69 -26.33
CA ALA A 27 -33.64 9.64 -26.12
C ALA A 27 -33.66 10.77 -27.15
N ALA A 28 -32.49 11.23 -27.61
CA ALA A 28 -32.36 12.25 -28.66
C ALA A 28 -32.92 11.76 -30.02
N ILE A 29 -32.84 10.46 -30.31
CA ILE A 29 -33.36 9.87 -31.55
C ILE A 29 -34.85 9.51 -31.41
N ALA A 30 -35.37 9.38 -30.19
CA ALA A 30 -36.78 9.09 -29.93
C ALA A 30 -37.71 10.19 -30.48
N GLN A 31 -37.29 11.45 -30.40
CA GLN A 31 -38.01 12.64 -30.88
C GLN A 31 -38.02 12.76 -32.41
N LEU A 32 -37.13 12.06 -33.12
CA LEU A 32 -36.99 12.18 -34.58
C LEU A 32 -38.09 11.41 -35.33
N ASN A 33 -38.57 12.02 -36.42
CA ASN A 33 -39.51 11.39 -37.35
C ASN A 33 -38.78 10.53 -38.38
N LEU A 34 -38.49 9.28 -38.01
CA LEU A 34 -37.73 8.30 -38.80
C LEU A 34 -38.47 7.77 -40.06
N ARG A 35 -39.52 8.45 -40.51
CA ARG A 35 -40.09 8.30 -41.85
C ARG A 35 -39.34 9.18 -42.87
N LEU A 36 -38.62 10.20 -42.41
CA LEU A 36 -37.93 11.18 -43.24
C LEU A 36 -36.44 10.83 -43.41
N LYS A 37 -35.93 10.99 -44.63
CA LYS A 37 -34.51 10.79 -44.96
C LYS A 37 -33.58 11.71 -44.15
N ALA A 38 -34.01 12.96 -43.92
CA ALA A 38 -33.24 13.94 -43.16
C ALA A 38 -33.03 13.50 -41.70
N SER A 39 -34.09 12.98 -41.06
CA SER A 39 -34.04 12.50 -39.68
C SER A 39 -33.11 11.29 -39.48
N TRP A 40 -32.91 10.45 -40.51
CA TRP A 40 -31.90 9.39 -40.46
C TRP A 40 -30.47 9.92 -40.54
N LYS A 41 -30.22 10.97 -41.32
CA LYS A 41 -28.90 11.62 -41.35
C LYS A 41 -28.58 12.31 -40.02
N GLU A 42 -29.58 12.94 -39.44
CA GLU A 42 -29.47 13.57 -38.11
C GLU A 42 -29.24 12.53 -37.01
N ALA A 43 -29.93 11.38 -37.06
CA ALA A 43 -29.67 10.27 -36.15
C ALA A 43 -28.22 9.75 -36.27
N ILE A 44 -27.68 9.63 -37.48
CA ILE A 44 -26.28 9.25 -37.70
C ILE A 44 -25.33 10.30 -37.11
N ALA A 45 -25.60 11.59 -37.33
CA ALA A 45 -24.79 12.67 -36.76
C ALA A 45 -24.79 12.61 -35.22
N VAL A 46 -25.97 12.41 -34.60
CA VAL A 46 -26.11 12.25 -33.14
C VAL A 46 -25.30 11.05 -32.64
N LEU A 47 -25.34 9.91 -33.34
CA LEU A 47 -24.57 8.71 -32.98
C LEU A 47 -23.05 8.89 -33.17
N GLN A 48 -22.62 9.77 -34.08
CA GLN A 48 -21.21 10.06 -34.33
C GLN A 48 -20.64 11.09 -33.36
N THR A 49 -21.43 12.10 -32.98
CA THR A 49 -21.03 13.12 -31.99
C THR A 49 -21.20 12.66 -30.56
N ASN A 50 -22.06 11.66 -30.35
CA ASN A 50 -22.35 11.08 -29.05
C ASN A 50 -22.30 9.53 -29.18
N PRO A 51 -21.10 8.95 -29.40
CA PRO A 51 -20.94 7.51 -29.34
C PRO A 51 -21.41 7.09 -27.96
N ALA A 52 -22.42 6.21 -27.90
CA ALA A 52 -23.09 5.81 -26.67
C ALA A 52 -22.17 5.88 -25.47
N SER A 53 -22.43 6.84 -24.57
CA SER A 53 -21.98 6.73 -23.18
C SER A 53 -22.27 5.29 -22.78
N ASN A 54 -21.19 4.54 -22.53
CA ASN A 54 -21.16 3.09 -22.40
C ASN A 54 -22.39 2.59 -21.64
N SER A 55 -23.44 2.21 -22.37
CA SER A 55 -24.45 1.32 -21.84
C SER A 55 -23.82 -0.06 -21.87
N THR A 56 -22.83 -0.27 -20.99
CA THR A 56 -22.48 -1.58 -20.48
C THR A 56 -23.81 -2.31 -20.27
N PRO A 57 -24.02 -3.53 -20.82
CA PRO A 57 -25.27 -4.26 -20.62
C PRO A 57 -25.57 -4.18 -19.14
N ALA A 58 -26.76 -3.67 -18.82
CA ALA A 58 -27.07 -3.16 -17.50
C ALA A 58 -26.82 -4.28 -16.47
N LYS A 59 -25.63 -4.31 -15.84
CA LYS A 59 -25.16 -5.42 -15.01
C LYS A 59 -26.25 -5.82 -14.04
N ALA A 60 -26.50 -7.12 -13.89
CA ALA A 60 -27.50 -7.57 -12.94
C ALA A 60 -27.10 -7.12 -11.53
N ILE A 61 -28.08 -6.91 -10.63
CA ILE A 61 -27.79 -6.50 -9.24
C ILE A 61 -26.84 -7.50 -8.56
N ALA A 62 -26.98 -8.79 -8.89
CA ALA A 62 -26.09 -9.84 -8.40
C ALA A 62 -24.62 -9.64 -8.82
N GLU A 63 -24.38 -9.25 -10.07
CA GLU A 63 -23.03 -8.99 -10.60
C GLU A 63 -22.43 -7.74 -9.96
N LEU A 64 -23.20 -6.66 -9.87
CA LEU A 64 -22.76 -5.42 -9.21
C LEU A 64 -22.41 -5.67 -7.74
N ARG A 65 -23.23 -6.47 -7.04
CA ARG A 65 -22.98 -6.85 -5.66
C ARG A 65 -21.69 -7.66 -5.52
N ALA A 66 -21.49 -8.67 -6.37
CA ALA A 66 -20.29 -9.48 -6.34
C ALA A 66 -19.03 -8.63 -6.57
N GLU A 67 -19.06 -7.75 -7.57
CA GLU A 67 -17.94 -6.87 -7.91
C GLU A 67 -17.62 -5.87 -6.79
N VAL A 68 -18.65 -5.25 -6.19
CA VAL A 68 -18.50 -4.36 -5.04
C VAL A 68 -17.89 -5.10 -3.85
N TYR A 69 -18.34 -6.33 -3.58
CA TYR A 69 -17.81 -7.16 -2.49
C TYR A 69 -16.37 -7.57 -2.72
N THR A 70 -16.01 -7.97 -3.93
CA THR A 70 -14.63 -8.30 -4.30
C THR A 70 -13.72 -7.08 -4.17
N LEU A 71 -14.11 -5.92 -4.70
CA LEU A 71 -13.32 -4.69 -4.62
C LEU A 71 -13.15 -4.19 -3.19
N ALA A 72 -14.22 -4.27 -2.39
CA ALA A 72 -14.19 -3.88 -0.99
C ALA A 72 -13.54 -4.91 -0.07
N GLN A 73 -13.31 -6.14 -0.55
CA GLN A 73 -12.91 -7.31 0.23
C GLN A 73 -13.83 -7.54 1.43
N VAL A 74 -15.14 -7.58 1.17
CA VAL A 74 -16.19 -7.82 2.19
C VAL A 74 -17.20 -8.82 1.67
N SER A 75 -17.94 -9.48 2.57
CA SER A 75 -18.96 -10.46 2.20
C SER A 75 -20.39 -9.97 2.44
N THR A 76 -20.56 -8.89 3.20
CA THR A 76 -21.88 -8.34 3.55
C THR A 76 -21.99 -6.85 3.36
N THR A 77 -23.21 -6.37 3.09
CA THR A 77 -23.53 -4.94 3.00
C THR A 77 -23.26 -4.21 4.31
N GLN A 78 -23.41 -4.89 5.45
CA GLN A 78 -23.11 -4.31 6.75
C GLN A 78 -21.61 -4.03 6.89
N GLN A 79 -20.75 -5.01 6.56
CA GLN A 79 -19.30 -4.80 6.54
C GLN A 79 -18.90 -3.69 5.57
N LEU A 80 -19.53 -3.65 4.40
CA LEU A 80 -19.32 -2.59 3.41
C LEU A 80 -19.60 -1.19 3.99
N LYS A 81 -20.74 -1.02 4.67
CA LYS A 81 -21.13 0.25 5.31
C LYS A 81 -20.29 0.61 6.53
N THR A 82 -19.78 -0.38 7.25
CA THR A 82 -18.87 -0.15 8.37
C THR A 82 -17.52 0.36 7.87
N LYS A 83 -16.97 -0.30 6.84
CA LYS A 83 -15.65 0.01 6.26
C LYS A 83 -15.62 1.33 5.50
N TYR A 84 -16.71 1.67 4.80
CA TYR A 84 -16.79 2.88 3.98
C TYR A 84 -17.95 3.77 4.44
N GLU A 85 -17.60 4.84 5.14
CA GLU A 85 -18.58 5.76 5.73
C GLU A 85 -19.49 6.40 4.69
N HIS A 86 -18.94 6.79 3.54
CA HIS A 86 -19.69 7.37 2.43
C HIS A 86 -20.73 6.42 1.80
N LEU A 87 -20.66 5.11 2.09
CA LEU A 87 -21.64 4.13 1.62
C LEU A 87 -22.79 3.90 2.62
N ARG A 88 -22.73 4.46 3.85
CA ARG A 88 -23.75 4.25 4.88
C ARG A 88 -25.13 4.75 4.46
N ALA A 89 -25.18 5.92 3.83
CA ALA A 89 -26.42 6.56 3.37
C ALA A 89 -27.08 5.87 2.16
N LEU A 90 -26.35 4.97 1.48
CA LEU A 90 -26.89 4.28 0.31
C LEU A 90 -27.86 3.16 0.70
N ASN A 91 -28.97 3.06 -0.04
CA ASN A 91 -29.93 1.99 0.12
C ASN A 91 -29.68 0.89 -0.92
N PHE A 92 -29.05 -0.20 -0.49
CA PHE A 92 -28.62 -1.32 -1.33
C PHE A 92 -29.74 -2.27 -1.78
N SER A 93 -31.00 -1.93 -1.53
CA SER A 93 -32.14 -2.54 -2.24
C SER A 93 -32.23 -2.07 -3.69
N PHE A 94 -31.66 -0.90 -4.01
CA PHE A 94 -31.70 -0.31 -5.35
C PHE A 94 -30.42 -0.55 -6.13
N LYS A 95 -30.57 -0.87 -7.42
CA LYS A 95 -29.45 -1.04 -8.36
C LYS A 95 -28.54 0.19 -8.42
N THR A 96 -29.13 1.38 -8.45
CA THR A 96 -28.41 2.66 -8.51
C THR A 96 -27.45 2.86 -7.34
N SER A 97 -27.77 2.29 -6.18
CA SER A 97 -26.89 2.35 -5.00
C SER A 97 -25.67 1.46 -5.16
N TRP A 98 -25.83 0.29 -5.79
CA TRP A 98 -24.70 -0.60 -6.10
C TRP A 98 -23.78 0.00 -7.16
N GLU A 99 -24.35 0.63 -8.19
CA GLU A 99 -23.58 1.33 -9.23
C GLU A 99 -22.78 2.49 -8.62
N LYS A 100 -23.41 3.30 -7.77
CA LYS A 100 -22.72 4.39 -7.04
C LYS A 100 -21.60 3.87 -6.15
N ALA A 101 -21.84 2.79 -5.41
CA ALA A 101 -20.82 2.18 -4.56
C ALA A 101 -19.62 1.68 -5.39
N LEU A 102 -19.89 1.04 -6.54
CA LEU A 102 -18.84 0.56 -7.43
C LEU A 102 -17.96 1.69 -7.97
N ILE A 103 -18.57 2.81 -8.38
CA ILE A 103 -17.86 3.99 -8.87
C ILE A 103 -16.96 4.58 -7.77
N LEU A 104 -17.51 4.78 -6.57
CA LEU A 104 -16.78 5.36 -5.44
C LEU A 104 -15.60 4.48 -5.01
N LEU A 105 -15.80 3.16 -4.95
CA LEU A 105 -14.74 2.22 -4.60
C LEU A 105 -13.64 2.16 -5.68
N SER A 106 -14.03 2.21 -6.95
CA SER A 106 -13.08 2.20 -8.07
C SER A 106 -12.23 3.47 -8.10
N ALA A 107 -12.85 4.63 -7.87
CA ALA A 107 -12.14 5.90 -7.76
C ALA A 107 -11.13 5.87 -6.60
N ASN A 108 -11.55 5.42 -5.42
CA ASN A 108 -10.66 5.32 -4.26
C ASN A 108 -9.47 4.37 -4.49
N GLN A 109 -9.67 3.25 -5.20
CA GLN A 109 -8.56 2.37 -5.58
C GLN A 109 -7.59 3.03 -6.57
N GLN A 110 -8.10 3.83 -7.50
CA GLN A 110 -7.26 4.57 -8.43
C GLN A 110 -6.46 5.66 -7.71
N ASP A 111 -7.10 6.42 -6.83
CA ASP A 111 -6.45 7.45 -6.01
C ASP A 111 -5.36 6.84 -5.13
N PHE A 112 -5.64 5.70 -4.49
CA PHE A 112 -4.65 4.98 -3.71
C PHE A 112 -3.48 4.46 -4.55
N ARG A 113 -3.73 3.93 -5.75
CA ARG A 113 -2.66 3.53 -6.67
C ARG A 113 -1.82 4.71 -7.15
N ALA A 114 -2.43 5.86 -7.41
CA ALA A 114 -1.73 7.08 -7.76
C ALA A 114 -0.87 7.56 -6.58
N TRP A 115 -1.40 7.51 -5.37
CA TRP A 115 -0.67 7.81 -4.15
C TRP A 115 0.51 6.86 -3.93
N LEU A 116 0.37 5.56 -4.17
CA LEU A 116 1.48 4.60 -4.09
C LEU A 116 2.56 4.86 -5.14
N ALA A 117 2.17 5.25 -6.35
CA ALA A 117 3.12 5.56 -7.42
C ALA A 117 3.89 6.86 -7.16
N SER A 118 3.24 7.84 -6.54
CA SER A 118 3.87 9.11 -6.16
C SER A 118 3.35 9.58 -4.79
N PRO A 119 3.92 9.06 -3.69
CA PRO A 119 3.55 9.50 -2.36
C PRO A 119 3.81 11.00 -2.21
N PRO A 120 2.97 11.73 -1.45
CA PRO A 120 3.25 13.12 -1.11
C PRO A 120 4.60 13.27 -0.43
N GLU A 121 5.29 14.38 -0.70
CA GLU A 121 6.66 14.62 -0.22
C GLU A 121 6.78 14.58 1.31
N GLU A 122 5.75 15.01 2.03
CA GLU A 122 5.72 14.95 3.49
C GLU A 122 5.95 13.53 4.02
N TYR A 123 5.36 12.52 3.39
CA TYR A 123 5.55 11.12 3.79
C TYR A 123 6.96 10.62 3.42
N LYS A 124 7.47 11.00 2.25
CA LYS A 124 8.83 10.63 1.84
C LYS A 124 9.87 11.19 2.81
N ALA A 125 9.72 12.45 3.22
CA ALA A 125 10.59 13.09 4.18
C ALA A 125 10.55 12.38 5.55
N LEU A 126 9.36 12.02 6.04
CA LEU A 126 9.21 11.27 7.29
C LEU A 126 9.89 9.90 7.23
N PHE A 127 9.73 9.14 6.15
CA PHE A 127 10.40 7.85 6.01
C PHE A 127 11.92 7.99 5.90
N ALA A 128 12.42 8.99 5.18
CA ALA A 128 13.85 9.27 5.11
C ALA A 128 14.45 9.67 6.47
N GLU A 129 13.71 10.43 7.28
CA GLU A 129 14.11 10.77 8.65
C GLU A 129 14.16 9.51 9.53
N ILE A 130 13.14 8.65 9.45
CA ILE A 130 13.11 7.37 10.18
C ILE A 130 14.31 6.51 9.80
N GLU A 131 14.60 6.34 8.51
CA GLU A 131 15.76 5.59 8.03
C GLU A 131 17.07 6.17 8.60
N THR A 132 17.23 7.48 8.52
CA THR A 132 18.42 8.18 9.04
C THR A 132 18.61 7.95 10.55
N VAL A 133 17.52 8.05 11.33
CA VAL A 133 17.55 7.81 12.77
C VAL A 133 17.84 6.35 13.10
N SER A 134 17.23 5.41 12.37
CA SER A 134 17.45 3.97 12.53
C SER A 134 18.90 3.59 12.24
N ASP A 135 19.49 4.10 11.15
CA ASP A 135 20.89 3.86 10.82
C ASP A 135 21.84 4.47 11.86
N GLY A 136 21.54 5.69 12.33
CA GLY A 136 22.27 6.33 13.40
C GLY A 136 22.23 5.55 14.72
N PHE A 137 21.09 4.95 15.05
CA PHE A 137 20.94 4.09 16.22
C PHE A 137 21.74 2.79 16.07
N ASN A 138 21.65 2.12 14.92
CA ASN A 138 22.40 0.90 14.65
C ASN A 138 23.92 1.12 14.74
N SER A 139 24.42 2.23 14.17
CA SER A 139 25.84 2.60 14.28
C SER A 139 26.28 2.78 15.74
N LYS A 140 25.47 3.46 16.56
CA LYS A 140 25.76 3.64 18.00
C LYS A 140 25.72 2.32 18.74
N LEU A 141 24.78 1.43 18.42
CA LEU A 141 24.66 0.11 19.02
C LEU A 141 25.91 -0.75 18.73
N GLU A 142 26.38 -0.77 17.48
CA GLU A 142 27.60 -1.50 17.13
C GLU A 142 28.83 -0.93 17.85
N LYS A 143 28.96 0.41 17.93
CA LYS A 143 30.04 1.04 18.70
C LYS A 143 29.97 0.68 20.20
N ALA A 144 28.78 0.64 20.79
CA ALA A 144 28.60 0.26 22.19
C ALA A 144 28.98 -1.20 22.44
N LYS A 145 28.65 -2.11 21.51
CA LYS A 145 29.08 -3.52 21.60
C LYS A 145 30.60 -3.64 21.55
N GLN A 146 31.24 -2.93 20.62
CA GLN A 146 32.71 -2.94 20.52
C GLN A 146 33.36 -2.43 21.81
N LEU A 147 32.90 -1.29 22.32
CA LEU A 147 33.41 -0.74 23.60
C LEU A 147 33.18 -1.70 24.77
N GLY A 148 32.05 -2.41 24.80
CA GLY A 148 31.78 -3.43 25.81
C GLY A 148 32.75 -4.62 25.74
N GLN A 149 33.13 -5.05 24.54
CA GLN A 149 34.13 -6.09 24.34
C GLN A 149 35.52 -5.63 24.79
N GLU A 150 35.91 -4.41 24.42
CA GLU A 150 37.17 -3.80 24.85
C GLU A 150 37.24 -3.65 26.38
N ALA A 151 36.16 -3.16 27.02
CA ALA A 151 36.08 -3.05 28.47
C ALA A 151 36.22 -4.41 29.17
N ARG A 152 35.62 -5.46 28.60
CA ARG A 152 35.75 -6.83 29.13
C ARG A 152 37.18 -7.36 28.99
N ALA A 153 37.83 -7.11 27.86
CA ALA A 153 39.23 -7.49 27.66
C ALA A 153 40.15 -6.78 28.65
N MET A 154 39.95 -5.47 28.87
CA MET A 154 40.70 -4.71 29.86
C MET A 154 40.50 -5.24 31.29
N ALA A 155 39.27 -5.61 31.66
CA ALA A 155 39.00 -6.19 32.97
C ALA A 155 39.77 -7.50 33.19
N ILE A 156 39.79 -8.39 32.18
CA ILE A 156 40.55 -9.65 32.23
C ILE A 156 42.05 -9.37 32.37
N SER A 157 42.59 -8.41 31.60
CA SER A 157 44.01 -8.05 31.69
C SER A 157 44.38 -7.45 33.05
N LEU A 158 43.50 -6.66 33.67
CA LEU A 158 43.72 -6.11 35.00
C LEU A 158 43.69 -7.20 36.09
N GLU A 159 42.80 -8.18 35.96
CA GLU A 159 42.72 -9.31 36.88
C GLU A 159 43.99 -10.16 36.79
N GLN A 160 44.45 -10.47 35.57
CA GLN A 160 45.72 -11.17 35.36
C GLN A 160 46.91 -10.39 35.95
N LEU A 161 46.98 -9.07 35.74
CA LEU A 161 48.05 -8.25 36.30
C LEU A 161 48.02 -8.24 37.84
N ALA A 162 46.82 -8.26 38.45
CA ALA A 162 46.68 -8.33 39.89
C ALA A 162 47.16 -9.68 40.45
N GLU A 163 46.84 -10.78 39.77
CA GLU A 163 47.34 -12.12 40.12
C GLU A 163 48.87 -12.17 40.02
N GLU A 164 49.45 -11.73 38.90
CA GLU A 164 50.91 -11.68 38.70
C GLU A 164 51.61 -10.83 39.78
N SER A 165 51.04 -9.67 40.11
CA SER A 165 51.58 -8.79 41.16
C SER A 165 51.49 -9.40 42.55
N GLN A 166 50.45 -10.19 42.84
CA GLN A 166 50.33 -10.88 44.12
C GLN A 166 51.35 -12.03 44.23
N GLU A 167 51.52 -12.82 43.17
CA GLU A 167 52.52 -13.88 43.12
C GLU A 167 53.93 -13.35 43.32
N GLU A 168 54.28 -12.25 42.65
CA GLU A 168 55.60 -11.60 42.79
C GLU A 168 55.82 -11.10 44.24
N ALA A 169 54.80 -10.48 44.85
CA ALA A 169 54.89 -10.03 46.23
C ALA A 169 55.07 -11.20 47.22
N GLU A 170 54.39 -12.32 47.00
CA GLU A 170 54.55 -13.52 47.82
C GLU A 170 55.96 -14.14 47.67
N GLN A 171 56.50 -14.19 46.45
CA GLN A 171 57.87 -14.66 46.20
C GLN A 171 58.90 -13.78 46.92
N LEU A 172 58.82 -12.46 46.76
CA LEU A 172 59.73 -11.51 47.43
C LEU A 172 59.67 -11.66 48.96
N ARG A 173 58.47 -11.90 49.50
CA ARG A 173 58.30 -12.13 50.94
C ARG A 173 59.02 -13.41 51.39
N GLN A 174 58.89 -14.50 50.64
CA GLN A 174 59.58 -15.76 50.94
C GLN A 174 61.10 -15.62 50.85
N GLU A 175 61.61 -14.91 49.85
CA GLU A 175 63.04 -14.61 49.70
C GLU A 175 63.58 -13.79 50.88
N ALA A 176 62.83 -12.76 51.31
CA ALA A 176 63.21 -11.95 52.47
C ALA A 176 63.23 -12.77 53.76
N GLU A 177 62.24 -13.65 53.97
CA GLU A 177 62.17 -14.55 55.13
C GLU A 177 63.37 -15.53 55.15
N THR A 178 63.71 -16.13 54.01
CA THR A 178 64.87 -17.03 53.92
C THR A 178 66.20 -16.30 54.13
N ALA A 179 66.39 -15.12 53.51
CA ALA A 179 67.57 -14.30 53.73
C ALA A 179 67.76 -13.93 55.21
N HIS A 180 66.65 -13.60 55.90
CA HIS A 180 66.67 -13.29 57.32
C HIS A 180 67.10 -14.49 58.18
N GLN A 181 66.57 -15.69 57.89
CA GLN A 181 66.95 -16.91 58.61
C GLN A 181 68.43 -17.26 58.42
N ILE A 182 68.95 -17.14 57.20
CA ILE A 182 70.38 -17.37 56.90
C ILE A 182 71.25 -16.40 57.71
N ALA A 183 70.89 -15.12 57.74
CA ALA A 183 71.62 -14.10 58.50
C ALA A 183 71.61 -14.37 60.01
N GLN A 184 70.48 -14.85 60.56
CA GLN A 184 70.41 -15.25 61.96
C GLN A 184 71.30 -16.45 62.29
N GLN A 185 71.34 -17.47 61.42
CA GLN A 185 72.21 -18.63 61.59
C GLN A 185 73.69 -18.27 61.47
N ALA A 186 74.06 -17.35 60.57
CA ALA A 186 75.43 -16.88 60.41
C ALA A 186 75.96 -16.13 61.64
N ASN A 187 75.09 -15.44 62.39
CA ASN A 187 75.47 -14.73 63.63
C ASN A 187 75.58 -15.63 64.86
N LEU A 188 75.12 -16.89 64.77
CA LEU A 188 75.17 -17.87 65.87
C LEU A 188 76.38 -18.83 65.79
N ASN A 189 77.14 -18.79 64.69
CA ASN A 189 78.39 -19.53 64.48
C ASN A 189 79.60 -18.62 64.65
#